data_AF-A0A976FNU5-F1
#
_entry.id   AF-A0A976FNU5-F1
#
_cell.length_a   1.000
_cell.length_b   1.000
_cell.length_c   1.000
_cell.angle_alpha   90.00
_cell.angle_beta   90.00
_cell.angle_gamma   90.00
#
_symmetry.space_group_name_H-M   'P 1'
#
loop_
_entity.id
_entity.type
_entity.pdbx_description
1 polymer ?
#
loop_
_entity_poly.entity_id
_entity_poly.type
_entity_poly.pdbx_seq_one_letter_code
_entity_poly.pdbx_strand_id
1 'polypeptide(L)'
;MNFNSTPLPVIDTSAKEALVPTSVAAEERNGQTETSFVVDHIKNMRTSKNFFSDLFPKVDKQLWSGNPFTNHEWKDWANEMISTNLDTKDIDALIAQHMMKLLGPEGFFRALDKAAKDTSTKALAKKLEETQFKIWDTLNPGGKMTSSVYTALQLGNLDVNTFNKRLPILFRYYRHFMDKHFPRSAELPLDIKDSIDKETVKRFGPYWADTTAIAALLGLNFESPNLFKHPAINIWLDVMKMCTSRQKLVDPLIIRTFQWLGARADMENHALDHAILDFADRWNRENVQPFEVLTILGLSLNHNNLASQSAFPILKAYLKQFVLKPGRKNLKSVHNIFYDLAVDQSDVAAFQRTNFVSFFVMRDFDAADVATILGIETTFKSWKQNVVWIIWVEYVVEYLRHHKTYPVPIEESLKLLSLVNNGDLYNLSKFLSGFEKIEFKNDVVKKFLDRHLPQPNHRSPERKDPDVILNSLNWLKYET
;
A
#
# COMPACT_ATOMS: atom_id res chain seq x y z
N MET A 1 -12.61 -17.91 48.56
CA MET A 1 -12.83 -16.44 48.55
C MET A 1 -14.28 -16.19 48.19
N ASN A 2 -14.95 -15.37 49.01
CA ASN A 2 -16.40 -15.17 49.02
C ASN A 2 -16.80 -14.15 47.93
N PHE A 3 -17.63 -14.54 46.95
CA PHE A 3 -18.02 -13.73 45.78
C PHE A 3 -19.32 -12.95 46.00
N ASN A 4 -19.53 -12.39 47.19
CA ASN A 4 -20.71 -11.57 47.50
C ASN A 4 -20.27 -10.21 48.03
N SER A 5 -19.87 -9.30 47.13
CA SER A 5 -19.93 -7.83 47.30
C SER A 5 -19.14 -7.14 46.18
N THR A 6 -19.76 -7.04 44.99
CA THR A 6 -19.44 -5.94 44.08
C THR A 6 -20.69 -5.07 43.98
N PRO A 7 -20.61 -3.76 44.32
CA PRO A 7 -21.75 -2.88 44.17
C PRO A 7 -22.10 -2.77 42.68
N LEU A 8 -23.39 -2.77 42.37
CA LEU A 8 -23.90 -2.49 41.04
C LEU A 8 -23.29 -1.19 40.50
N PRO A 9 -22.94 -1.12 39.20
CA PRO A 9 -22.44 0.12 38.63
C PRO A 9 -23.48 1.22 38.81
N VAL A 10 -23.03 2.35 39.36
CA VAL A 10 -23.81 3.58 39.46
C VAL A 10 -24.25 3.95 38.05
N ILE A 11 -25.55 3.89 37.81
CA ILE A 11 -26.17 4.40 36.58
C ILE A 11 -25.98 5.92 36.64
N ASP A 12 -25.16 6.44 35.75
CA ASP A 12 -24.99 7.88 35.55
C ASP A 12 -26.29 8.47 35.00
N THR A 13 -27.08 9.07 35.89
CA THR A 13 -28.37 9.69 35.59
C THR A 13 -28.24 11.03 34.84
N SER A 14 -27.02 11.55 34.66
CA SER A 14 -26.77 12.85 34.00
C SER A 14 -27.14 12.84 32.50
N ALA A 15 -27.17 11.68 31.86
CA ALA A 15 -27.55 11.55 30.45
C ALA A 15 -29.07 11.78 30.20
N LYS A 16 -29.92 11.63 31.23
CA LYS A 16 -31.33 12.00 31.13
C LYS A 16 -31.53 13.51 31.33
N GLU A 17 -30.78 14.13 32.23
CA GLU A 17 -30.93 15.56 32.57
C GLU A 17 -30.51 16.52 31.45
N ALA A 18 -29.62 16.10 30.54
CA ALA A 18 -29.18 16.93 29.42
C ALA A 18 -30.29 17.27 28.39
N LEU A 19 -31.45 16.58 28.45
CA LEU A 19 -32.60 16.78 27.56
C LEU A 19 -33.94 16.82 28.31
N VAL A 20 -33.94 16.89 29.65
CA VAL A 20 -35.18 17.02 30.43
C VAL A 20 -35.60 18.50 30.45
N PRO A 21 -36.87 18.83 30.12
CA PRO A 21 -37.34 20.21 30.10
C PRO A 21 -37.24 20.84 31.50
N THR A 22 -36.45 21.91 31.62
CA THR A 22 -36.42 22.78 32.81
C THR A 22 -37.69 23.64 32.94
N SER A 23 -38.62 23.53 31.98
CA SER A 23 -39.83 24.35 31.89
C SER A 23 -40.88 24.05 32.96
N VAL A 24 -40.89 22.86 33.56
CA VAL A 24 -41.88 22.51 34.60
C VAL A 24 -41.58 23.25 35.93
N ALA A 25 -40.33 23.68 36.18
CA ALA A 25 -39.96 24.37 37.41
C ALA A 25 -40.04 25.92 37.30
N ALA A 26 -40.10 26.48 36.09
CA ALA A 26 -40.11 27.93 35.87
C ALA A 26 -41.53 28.50 35.70
N GLU A 27 -42.50 27.71 35.22
CA GLU A 27 -43.89 28.15 35.04
C GLU A 27 -44.65 28.36 36.37
N GLU A 28 -44.17 27.83 37.49
CA GLU A 28 -44.80 28.07 38.81
C GLU A 28 -44.37 29.40 39.47
N ARG A 29 -43.40 30.15 38.92
CA ARG A 29 -42.86 31.36 39.59
C ARG A 29 -43.10 32.70 38.92
N ASN A 30 -43.35 32.79 37.62
CA ASN A 30 -43.53 34.07 36.94
C ASN A 30 -44.83 34.11 36.13
N GLY A 31 -45.73 35.00 36.52
CA GLY A 31 -47.11 35.09 36.03
C GLY A 31 -47.28 35.34 34.53
N GLN A 32 -48.44 34.91 34.05
CA GLN A 32 -49.01 35.10 32.72
C GLN A 32 -49.07 36.58 32.33
N THR A 33 -48.11 37.12 31.56
CA THR A 33 -48.39 38.32 30.76
C THR A 33 -47.53 38.51 29.49
N GLU A 34 -46.41 37.82 29.32
CA GLU A 34 -45.59 37.92 28.09
C GLU A 34 -45.75 36.73 27.11
N THR A 35 -46.50 35.69 27.48
CA THR A 35 -46.59 34.44 26.71
C THR A 35 -47.52 34.51 25.50
N SER A 36 -48.53 35.38 25.46
CA SER A 36 -49.49 35.41 24.34
C SER A 36 -48.86 35.84 23.01
N PHE A 37 -48.02 36.89 23.01
CA PHE A 37 -47.39 37.37 21.78
C PHE A 37 -46.34 36.38 21.25
N VAL A 38 -45.56 35.75 22.15
CA VAL A 38 -44.57 34.72 21.79
C VAL A 38 -45.29 33.46 21.28
N VAL A 39 -46.37 33.02 21.93
CA VAL A 39 -47.16 31.85 21.51
C VAL A 39 -47.87 32.08 20.18
N ASP A 40 -48.39 33.28 19.91
CA ASP A 40 -49.07 33.61 18.64
C ASP A 40 -48.07 33.86 17.50
N HIS A 41 -46.91 34.45 17.79
CA HIS A 41 -45.81 34.58 16.83
C HIS A 41 -45.23 33.20 16.47
N ILE A 42 -45.06 32.31 17.45
CA ILE A 42 -44.64 30.90 17.23
C ILE A 42 -45.70 30.11 16.47
N LYS A 43 -47.00 30.26 16.78
CA LYS A 43 -48.10 29.62 16.02
C LYS A 43 -48.14 30.08 14.56
N ASN A 44 -47.97 31.37 14.30
CA ASN A 44 -47.95 31.91 12.93
C ASN A 44 -46.70 31.47 12.17
N MET A 45 -45.53 31.41 12.82
CA MET A 45 -44.29 30.92 12.20
C MET A 45 -44.28 29.40 11.98
N ARG A 46 -45.05 28.62 12.76
CA ARG A 46 -45.23 27.15 12.62
C ARG A 46 -45.76 26.70 11.25
N THR A 47 -46.40 27.59 10.51
CA THR A 47 -46.95 27.31 9.17
C THR A 47 -45.93 27.48 8.04
N SER A 48 -44.75 28.03 8.33
CA SER A 48 -43.64 28.15 7.37
C SER A 48 -43.00 26.79 7.13
N LYS A 49 -42.91 26.38 5.86
CA LYS A 49 -42.18 25.18 5.41
C LYS A 49 -40.67 25.23 5.76
N ASN A 50 -40.17 26.40 6.20
CA ASN A 50 -38.79 26.70 6.57
C ASN A 50 -38.63 27.06 8.07
N PHE A 51 -39.65 26.90 8.90
CA PHE A 51 -39.67 27.31 10.31
C PHE A 51 -38.41 26.93 11.10
N PHE A 52 -38.01 25.65 11.04
CA PHE A 52 -36.86 25.15 11.80
C PHE A 52 -35.50 25.59 11.24
N SER A 53 -35.42 25.90 9.94
CA SER A 53 -34.21 26.51 9.36
C SER A 53 -34.10 28.00 9.65
N ASP A 54 -35.23 28.67 9.87
CA ASP A 54 -35.29 30.10 10.20
C ASP A 54 -35.05 30.36 11.70
N LEU A 55 -35.40 29.40 12.57
CA LEU A 55 -35.14 29.42 14.02
C LEU A 55 -33.78 28.88 14.44
N PHE A 56 -33.15 28.04 13.63
CA PHE A 56 -31.75 27.70 13.90
C PHE A 56 -30.97 29.01 13.83
N PRO A 57 -30.17 29.36 14.86
CA PRO A 57 -29.52 30.67 14.92
C PRO A 57 -28.87 30.92 13.57
N LYS A 58 -29.29 31.99 12.86
CA LYS A 58 -28.81 32.34 11.52
C LYS A 58 -27.31 32.19 11.56
N VAL A 59 -26.81 31.09 11.01
CA VAL A 59 -25.58 30.46 11.50
C VAL A 59 -24.43 31.43 11.35
N ASP A 60 -24.16 32.18 12.41
CA ASP A 60 -22.92 32.90 12.51
C ASP A 60 -21.87 31.82 12.67
N LYS A 61 -20.93 31.76 11.72
CA LYS A 61 -19.81 30.83 11.78
C LYS A 61 -19.03 30.97 13.10
N GLN A 62 -19.14 32.13 13.78
CA GLN A 62 -18.60 32.35 15.12
C GLN A 62 -19.25 31.46 16.19
N LEU A 63 -20.54 31.16 16.11
CA LEU A 63 -21.25 30.30 17.08
C LEU A 63 -20.66 28.87 17.12
N TRP A 64 -20.12 28.43 15.97
CA TRP A 64 -19.55 27.11 15.78
C TRP A 64 -18.04 27.07 15.99
N SER A 65 -17.42 28.19 16.39
CA SER A 65 -16.01 28.25 16.76
C SER A 65 -15.74 27.57 18.11
N GLY A 66 -16.71 27.56 19.03
CA GLY A 66 -16.67 26.86 20.32
C GLY A 66 -17.43 25.51 20.33
N ASN A 67 -17.80 25.03 21.53
CA ASN A 67 -18.72 23.90 21.70
C ASN A 67 -20.17 24.40 21.51
N PRO A 68 -20.87 24.05 20.42
CA PRO A 68 -22.19 24.61 20.15
C PRO A 68 -23.26 24.07 21.12
N PHE A 69 -23.02 22.93 21.75
CA PHE A 69 -23.98 22.27 22.63
C PHE A 69 -24.05 22.90 24.04
N THR A 70 -23.12 23.79 24.38
CA THR A 70 -23.19 24.59 25.62
C THR A 70 -23.92 25.92 25.42
N ASN A 71 -24.21 26.30 24.17
CA ASN A 71 -24.89 27.55 23.83
C ASN A 71 -26.38 27.47 24.20
N HIS A 72 -26.91 28.52 24.83
CA HIS A 72 -28.32 28.67 25.16
C HIS A 72 -29.23 28.59 23.92
N GLU A 73 -28.84 29.23 22.81
CA GLU A 73 -29.61 29.22 21.55
C GLU A 73 -29.75 27.80 20.97
N TRP A 74 -28.70 26.98 21.09
CA TRP A 74 -28.79 25.58 20.67
C TRP A 74 -29.77 24.79 21.55
N LYS A 75 -29.77 25.04 22.87
CA LYS A 75 -30.69 24.39 23.81
C LYS A 75 -32.13 24.79 23.56
N ASP A 76 -32.40 26.06 23.34
CA ASP A 76 -33.74 26.57 23.01
C ASP A 76 -34.25 25.93 21.72
N TRP A 77 -33.41 25.90 20.68
CA TRP A 77 -33.75 25.23 19.43
C TRP A 77 -34.01 23.73 19.61
N ALA A 78 -33.16 23.02 20.36
CA ALA A 78 -33.35 21.59 20.62
C ALA A 78 -34.64 21.32 21.43
N ASN A 79 -34.94 22.16 22.42
CA ASN A 79 -36.18 22.08 23.19
C ASN A 79 -37.41 22.33 22.32
N GLU A 80 -37.35 23.28 21.39
CA GLU A 80 -38.45 23.51 20.45
C GLU A 80 -38.62 22.35 19.46
N MET A 81 -37.53 21.75 18.98
CA MET A 81 -37.59 20.52 18.18
C MET A 81 -38.30 19.40 18.94
N ILE A 82 -37.99 19.22 20.22
CA ILE A 82 -38.63 18.22 21.09
C ILE A 82 -40.12 18.56 21.30
N SER A 83 -40.44 19.80 21.65
CA SER A 83 -41.81 20.25 21.96
C SER A 83 -42.76 20.16 20.76
N THR A 84 -42.23 20.39 19.56
CA THR A 84 -43.01 20.38 18.31
C THR A 84 -43.17 18.98 17.71
N ASN A 85 -42.36 18.01 18.13
CA ASN A 85 -42.31 16.67 17.57
C ASN A 85 -42.51 15.58 18.64
N LEU A 86 -43.32 15.87 19.67
CA LEU A 86 -43.57 14.97 20.81
C LEU A 86 -44.05 13.56 20.39
N ASP A 87 -44.77 13.45 19.26
CA ASP A 87 -45.27 12.18 18.73
C ASP A 87 -44.21 11.39 17.92
N THR A 88 -43.05 11.98 17.66
CA THR A 88 -41.99 11.35 16.87
C THR A 88 -41.20 10.38 17.74
N LYS A 89 -41.24 9.09 17.39
CA LYS A 89 -40.57 8.01 18.13
C LYS A 89 -39.03 8.11 18.17
N ASP A 90 -38.43 8.95 17.33
CA ASP A 90 -36.97 9.11 17.24
C ASP A 90 -36.58 10.59 17.05
N ILE A 91 -36.75 11.37 18.13
CA ILE A 91 -36.43 12.80 18.13
C ILE A 91 -34.92 13.06 17.89
N ASP A 92 -34.06 12.16 18.36
CA ASP A 92 -32.61 12.27 18.17
C ASP A 92 -32.25 12.15 16.68
N ALA A 93 -32.91 11.25 15.94
CA ALA A 93 -32.71 11.14 14.49
C ALA A 93 -33.14 12.39 13.76
N LEU A 94 -34.26 13.00 14.16
CA LEU A 94 -34.73 14.26 13.58
C LEU A 94 -33.73 15.40 13.81
N ILE A 95 -33.20 15.52 15.03
CA ILE A 95 -32.18 16.51 15.40
C ILE A 95 -30.91 16.26 14.57
N ALA A 96 -30.40 15.03 14.52
CA ALA A 96 -29.20 14.68 13.76
C ALA A 96 -29.35 15.00 12.26
N GLN A 97 -30.48 14.65 11.65
CA GLN A 97 -30.76 14.96 10.25
C GLN A 97 -30.83 16.46 9.98
N HIS A 98 -31.48 17.23 10.85
CA HIS A 98 -31.55 18.69 10.71
C HIS A 98 -30.16 19.33 10.85
N MET A 99 -29.38 18.94 11.87
CA MET A 99 -28.02 19.45 12.05
C MET A 99 -27.12 19.06 10.87
N MET A 100 -27.21 17.82 10.37
CA MET A 100 -26.48 17.36 9.19
C MET A 100 -26.84 18.18 7.94
N LYS A 101 -28.12 18.50 7.74
CA LYS A 101 -28.61 19.32 6.63
C LYS A 101 -28.10 20.77 6.71
N LEU A 102 -28.11 21.35 7.90
CA LEU A 102 -27.75 22.76 8.13
C LEU A 102 -26.23 22.99 8.13
N LEU A 103 -25.47 22.10 8.77
CA LEU A 103 -24.02 22.25 8.96
C LEU A 103 -23.21 21.54 7.88
N GLY A 104 -23.84 20.63 7.13
CA GLY A 104 -23.16 19.64 6.31
C GLY A 104 -22.37 18.62 7.16
N PRO A 105 -21.81 17.58 6.52
CA PRO A 105 -21.10 16.52 7.23
C PRO A 105 -19.89 17.02 8.03
N GLU A 106 -19.07 17.87 7.44
CA GLU A 106 -17.87 18.39 8.12
C GLU A 106 -18.23 19.31 9.29
N GLY A 107 -19.29 20.12 9.16
CA GLY A 107 -19.75 20.99 10.25
C GLY A 107 -20.35 20.20 11.41
N PHE A 108 -21.24 19.25 11.09
CA PHE A 108 -21.89 18.38 12.06
C PHE A 108 -20.88 17.58 12.89
N PHE A 109 -20.00 16.80 12.24
CA PHE A 109 -19.04 15.97 12.98
C PHE A 109 -17.98 16.79 13.72
N ARG A 110 -17.60 17.97 13.22
CA ARG A 110 -16.73 18.89 13.97
C ARG A 110 -17.40 19.42 15.23
N ALA A 111 -18.71 19.70 15.17
CA ALA A 111 -19.47 20.08 16.36
C ALA A 111 -19.46 18.95 17.40
N LEU A 112 -19.71 17.71 16.96
CA LEU A 112 -19.65 16.54 17.83
C LEU A 112 -18.25 16.33 18.42
N ASP A 113 -17.19 16.44 17.61
CA ASP A 113 -15.81 16.31 18.06
C ASP A 113 -15.44 17.38 19.12
N LYS A 114 -16.02 18.58 19.04
CA LYS A 114 -15.84 19.62 20.07
C LYS A 114 -16.62 19.28 21.34
N ALA A 115 -17.89 18.87 21.23
CA ALA A 115 -18.68 18.45 22.38
C ALA A 115 -18.15 17.21 23.09
N ALA A 116 -17.50 16.30 22.36
CA ALA A 116 -16.89 15.10 22.92
C ALA A 116 -15.71 15.41 23.88
N LYS A 117 -15.12 16.61 23.79
CA LYS A 117 -14.04 17.07 24.68
C LYS A 117 -14.52 17.64 26.01
N ASP A 118 -15.79 18.04 26.09
CA ASP A 118 -16.40 18.58 27.30
C ASP A 118 -17.22 17.49 27.99
N THR A 119 -16.92 17.25 29.27
CA THR A 119 -17.58 16.22 30.08
C THR A 119 -19.10 16.37 30.07
N SER A 120 -19.62 17.61 30.07
CA SER A 120 -21.06 17.89 30.12
C SER A 120 -21.82 17.54 28.83
N THR A 121 -21.14 17.57 27.68
CA THR A 121 -21.76 17.35 26.36
C THR A 121 -21.30 16.06 25.67
N LYS A 122 -20.34 15.33 26.26
CA LYS A 122 -19.75 14.13 25.69
C LYS A 122 -20.79 13.02 25.41
N ALA A 123 -21.70 12.79 26.35
CA ALA A 123 -22.75 11.78 26.20
C ALA A 123 -23.70 12.11 25.04
N LEU A 124 -24.10 13.38 24.92
CA LEU A 124 -24.94 13.87 23.83
C LEU A 124 -24.23 13.74 22.48
N ALA A 125 -22.96 14.15 22.39
CA ALA A 125 -22.17 14.03 21.16
C ALA A 125 -22.10 12.58 20.67
N LYS A 126 -21.82 11.64 21.59
CA LYS A 126 -21.80 10.20 21.28
C LYS A 126 -23.18 9.72 20.81
N LYS A 127 -24.25 10.11 21.50
CA LYS A 127 -25.63 9.73 21.15
C LYS A 127 -26.01 10.20 19.75
N LEU A 128 -25.69 11.46 19.39
CA LEU A 128 -26.00 12.02 18.08
C LEU A 128 -25.13 11.39 16.97
N GLU A 129 -23.86 11.09 17.25
CA GLU A 129 -23.00 10.34 16.31
C GLU A 129 -23.58 8.95 16.01
N GLU A 130 -23.88 8.17 17.05
CA GLU A 130 -24.46 6.82 16.91
C GLU A 130 -25.81 6.86 16.20
N THR A 131 -26.62 7.90 16.46
CA THR A 131 -27.91 8.10 15.78
C THR A 131 -27.71 8.40 14.30
N GLN A 132 -26.75 9.25 13.94
CA GLN A 132 -26.41 9.50 12.54
C GLN A 132 -25.91 8.24 11.84
N PHE A 133 -25.12 7.41 12.52
CA PHE A 133 -24.69 6.12 11.97
C PHE A 133 -25.85 5.15 11.79
N LYS A 134 -26.80 5.07 12.74
CA LYS A 134 -28.03 4.27 12.58
C LYS A 134 -28.85 4.74 11.37
N ILE A 135 -28.98 6.05 11.16
CA ILE A 135 -29.63 6.60 9.96
C ILE A 135 -28.91 6.10 8.70
N TRP A 136 -27.59 6.17 8.66
CA TRP A 136 -26.81 5.65 7.53
C TRP A 136 -26.95 4.15 7.34
N ASP A 137 -27.08 3.35 8.39
CA ASP A 137 -27.35 1.92 8.28
C ASP A 137 -28.67 1.64 7.54
N THR A 138 -29.70 2.49 7.71
CA THR A 138 -30.97 2.34 6.96
C THR A 138 -30.81 2.58 5.45
N LEU A 139 -29.76 3.31 5.04
CA LEU A 139 -29.41 3.51 3.64
C LEU A 139 -28.65 2.33 3.02
N ASN A 140 -28.34 1.30 3.83
CA ASN A 140 -27.54 0.14 3.45
C ASN A 140 -28.32 -1.18 3.65
N PRO A 141 -29.45 -1.39 2.96
CA PRO A 141 -30.21 -2.63 3.09
C PRO A 141 -29.37 -3.82 2.61
N GLY A 142 -29.25 -4.85 3.46
CA GLY A 142 -28.55 -6.10 3.12
C GLY A 142 -27.11 -6.22 3.62
N GLY A 143 -26.66 -5.35 4.55
CA GLY A 143 -25.37 -5.52 5.21
C GLY A 143 -24.15 -5.30 4.32
N LYS A 144 -24.34 -4.61 3.19
CA LYS A 144 -23.25 -4.13 2.34
C LYS A 144 -23.09 -2.63 2.53
N MET A 145 -21.86 -2.18 2.72
CA MET A 145 -21.57 -0.75 2.75
C MET A 145 -21.71 -0.17 1.34
N THR A 146 -22.76 0.63 1.13
CA THR A 146 -23.11 1.19 -0.18
C THR A 146 -22.43 2.54 -0.43
N SER A 147 -22.42 2.94 -1.70
CA SER A 147 -22.05 4.29 -2.16
C SER A 147 -22.87 5.42 -1.52
N SER A 148 -23.97 5.13 -0.84
CA SER A 148 -24.85 6.12 -0.21
C SER A 148 -24.16 6.91 0.88
N VAL A 149 -23.32 6.28 1.72
CA VAL A 149 -22.59 7.00 2.77
C VAL A 149 -21.43 7.80 2.20
N TYR A 150 -20.77 7.25 1.17
CA TYR A 150 -19.76 7.99 0.40
C TYR A 150 -20.34 9.26 -0.22
N THR A 151 -21.59 9.17 -0.71
CA THR A 151 -22.36 10.30 -1.25
C THR A 151 -22.83 11.25 -0.14
N ALA A 152 -23.28 10.75 1.00
CA ALA A 152 -23.69 11.55 2.15
C ALA A 152 -22.52 12.38 2.70
N LEU A 153 -21.32 11.80 2.75
CA LEU A 153 -20.08 12.51 3.07
C LEU A 153 -19.55 13.34 1.89
N GLN A 154 -20.22 13.30 0.74
CA GLN A 154 -19.86 14.00 -0.49
C GLN A 154 -18.38 13.79 -0.84
N LEU A 155 -17.89 12.55 -0.74
CA LEU A 155 -16.46 12.23 -0.94
C LEU A 155 -16.04 12.19 -2.41
N GLY A 156 -16.98 12.23 -3.34
CA GLY A 156 -16.71 12.24 -4.78
C GLY A 156 -16.13 13.58 -5.26
N ASN A 157 -15.08 13.53 -6.09
CA ASN A 157 -14.46 14.68 -6.77
C ASN A 157 -14.06 15.86 -5.84
N LEU A 158 -13.65 15.56 -4.61
CA LEU A 158 -13.14 16.56 -3.67
C LEU A 158 -11.66 16.87 -3.93
N ASP A 159 -11.23 18.08 -3.54
CA ASP A 159 -9.82 18.34 -3.33
C ASP A 159 -9.29 17.51 -2.15
N VAL A 160 -7.98 17.25 -2.16
CA VAL A 160 -7.31 16.36 -1.19
C VAL A 160 -7.55 16.81 0.26
N ASN A 161 -7.61 18.12 0.54
CA ASN A 161 -7.78 18.61 1.91
C ASN A 161 -9.19 18.32 2.43
N THR A 162 -10.22 18.57 1.60
CA THR A 162 -11.61 18.30 1.98
C THR A 162 -11.84 16.80 2.14
N PHE A 163 -11.25 15.98 1.26
CA PHE A 163 -11.27 14.52 1.38
C PHE A 163 -10.69 14.06 2.73
N ASN A 164 -9.49 14.53 3.07
CA ASN A 164 -8.81 14.16 4.31
C ASN A 164 -9.56 14.58 5.58
N LYS A 165 -10.30 15.68 5.56
CA LYS A 165 -11.12 16.11 6.71
C LYS A 165 -12.32 15.20 6.96
N ARG A 166 -12.88 14.59 5.93
CA ARG A 166 -14.09 13.75 6.01
C ARG A 166 -13.79 12.28 6.18
N LEU A 167 -12.58 11.86 5.85
CA LEU A 167 -12.16 10.47 5.93
C LEU A 167 -12.19 9.88 7.36
N PRO A 168 -11.81 10.60 8.44
CA PRO A 168 -11.96 10.09 9.80
C PRO A 168 -13.41 9.71 10.13
N ILE A 169 -14.38 10.46 9.64
CA ILE A 169 -15.82 10.19 9.83
C ILE A 169 -16.18 8.88 9.15
N LEU A 170 -15.73 8.68 7.90
CA LEU A 170 -15.93 7.45 7.15
C LEU A 170 -15.36 6.23 7.90
N PHE A 171 -14.17 6.35 8.49
CA PHE A 171 -13.57 5.26 9.26
C PHE A 171 -14.30 4.95 10.57
N ARG A 172 -14.81 5.97 11.27
CA ARG A 172 -15.66 5.76 12.46
C ARG A 172 -16.95 5.04 12.10
N TYR A 173 -17.59 5.46 11.01
CA TYR A 173 -18.78 4.79 10.50
C TYR A 173 -18.50 3.35 10.06
N TYR A 174 -17.42 3.11 9.32
CA TYR A 174 -17.03 1.76 8.89
C TYR A 174 -16.87 0.82 10.08
N ARG A 175 -16.19 1.27 11.15
CA ARG A 175 -16.05 0.46 12.38
C ARG A 175 -17.40 0.18 13.03
N HIS A 176 -18.25 1.19 13.20
CA HIS A 176 -19.62 1.01 13.71
C HIS A 176 -20.39 -0.02 12.88
N PHE A 177 -20.34 0.10 11.54
CA PHE A 177 -21.02 -0.79 10.62
C PHE A 177 -20.53 -2.24 10.75
N MET A 178 -19.21 -2.42 10.76
CA MET A 178 -18.61 -3.75 10.88
C MET A 178 -18.88 -4.39 12.24
N ASP A 179 -18.78 -3.64 13.34
CA ASP A 179 -19.07 -4.15 14.69
C ASP A 179 -20.52 -4.60 14.84
N LYS A 180 -21.45 -3.90 14.17
CA LYS A 180 -22.88 -4.21 14.20
C LYS A 180 -23.25 -5.41 13.33
N HIS A 181 -22.71 -5.49 12.12
CA HIS A 181 -23.13 -6.48 11.12
C HIS A 181 -22.23 -7.72 11.05
N PHE A 182 -20.98 -7.60 11.46
CA PHE A 182 -19.97 -8.65 11.43
C PHE A 182 -19.20 -8.70 12.75
N PRO A 183 -19.88 -8.83 13.90
CA PRO A 183 -19.22 -8.80 15.20
C PRO A 183 -18.17 -9.90 15.27
N ARG A 184 -16.89 -9.51 15.25
CA ARG A 184 -15.78 -10.45 15.48
C ARG A 184 -15.60 -10.60 16.98
N SER A 185 -15.47 -11.84 17.45
CA SER A 185 -14.95 -12.10 18.80
C SER A 185 -13.58 -11.44 18.91
N ALA A 186 -13.32 -10.75 20.03
CA ALA A 186 -12.09 -10.02 20.33
C ALA A 186 -10.85 -10.69 19.71
N GLU A 187 -10.12 -9.94 18.89
CA GLU A 187 -9.07 -10.46 18.02
C GLU A 187 -7.96 -11.22 18.74
N LEU A 188 -7.38 -12.17 18.00
CA LEU A 188 -6.02 -12.66 18.18
C LEU A 188 -5.06 -11.47 18.41
N PRO A 189 -4.07 -11.58 19.31
CA PRO A 189 -3.11 -10.52 19.53
C PRO A 189 -2.39 -10.16 18.23
N LEU A 190 -2.63 -8.96 17.72
CA LEU A 190 -1.87 -8.40 16.61
C LEU A 190 -0.53 -7.89 17.17
N ASP A 191 0.56 -8.50 16.75
CA ASP A 191 1.91 -7.97 16.96
C ASP A 191 2.06 -6.71 16.09
N ILE A 192 1.78 -5.51 16.62
CA ILE A 192 1.90 -4.22 15.89
C ILE A 192 3.39 -3.87 15.77
N LYS A 193 3.94 -3.94 14.56
CA LYS A 193 5.40 -3.85 14.36
C LYS A 193 5.88 -2.43 14.06
N ASP A 194 5.08 -1.64 13.36
CA ASP A 194 5.47 -0.29 12.94
C ASP A 194 4.31 0.73 12.97
N SER A 195 4.62 1.98 12.59
CA SER A 195 3.66 3.08 12.57
C SER A 195 2.55 2.87 11.52
N ILE A 196 2.86 2.21 10.40
CA ILE A 196 1.89 1.89 9.35
C ILE A 196 0.88 0.88 9.88
N ASP A 197 1.33 -0.16 10.59
CA ASP A 197 0.44 -1.12 11.26
C ASP A 197 -0.46 -0.42 12.27
N LYS A 198 0.13 0.39 13.15
CA LYS A 198 -0.61 1.10 14.19
C LYS A 198 -1.71 1.98 13.60
N GLU A 199 -1.40 2.71 12.55
CA GLU A 199 -2.36 3.62 11.92
C GLU A 199 -3.41 2.84 11.10
N THR A 200 -3.04 1.75 10.44
CA THR A 200 -3.99 0.86 9.73
C THR A 200 -4.98 0.21 10.71
N VAL A 201 -4.49 -0.35 11.82
CA VAL A 201 -5.33 -0.90 12.89
C VAL A 201 -6.20 0.18 13.53
N LYS A 202 -5.67 1.38 13.74
CA LYS A 202 -6.46 2.50 14.25
C LYS A 202 -7.60 2.89 13.30
N ARG A 203 -7.40 2.81 11.98
CA ARG A 203 -8.42 3.15 10.98
C ARG A 203 -9.50 2.07 10.86
N PHE A 204 -9.10 0.81 10.69
CA PHE A 204 -9.98 -0.29 10.30
C PHE A 204 -10.29 -1.26 11.44
N GLY A 205 -9.66 -1.11 12.60
CA GLY A 205 -9.83 -2.01 13.74
C GLY A 205 -9.54 -3.45 13.34
N PRO A 206 -10.38 -4.41 13.75
CA PRO A 206 -10.16 -5.83 13.48
C PRO A 206 -10.50 -6.28 12.05
N TYR A 207 -10.88 -5.33 11.20
CA TYR A 207 -11.37 -5.58 9.85
C TYR A 207 -10.34 -5.24 8.78
N TRP A 208 -9.10 -4.88 9.17
CA TRP A 208 -8.01 -4.48 8.26
C TRP A 208 -7.70 -5.52 7.17
N ALA A 209 -7.99 -6.80 7.42
CA ALA A 209 -7.75 -7.90 6.48
C ALA A 209 -8.83 -8.03 5.38
N ASP A 210 -9.97 -7.34 5.50
CA ASP A 210 -11.02 -7.35 4.48
C ASP A 210 -10.71 -6.32 3.39
N THR A 211 -9.73 -6.66 2.55
CA THR A 211 -9.17 -5.74 1.55
C THR A 211 -10.20 -5.32 0.50
N THR A 212 -11.13 -6.21 0.13
CA THR A 212 -12.22 -5.89 -0.79
C THR A 212 -13.19 -4.87 -0.17
N ALA A 213 -13.62 -5.05 1.09
CA ALA A 213 -14.48 -4.08 1.75
C ALA A 213 -13.78 -2.72 1.96
N ILE A 214 -12.49 -2.73 2.31
CA ILE A 214 -11.71 -1.50 2.48
C ILE A 214 -11.53 -0.76 1.16
N ALA A 215 -11.24 -1.47 0.07
CA ALA A 215 -11.13 -0.86 -1.25
C ALA A 215 -12.44 -0.20 -1.70
N ALA A 216 -13.57 -0.89 -1.49
CA ALA A 216 -14.90 -0.37 -1.78
C ALA A 216 -15.24 0.85 -0.91
N LEU A 217 -14.94 0.77 0.40
CA LEU A 217 -15.08 1.86 1.37
C LEU A 217 -14.34 3.12 0.91
N LEU A 218 -13.10 2.97 0.44
CA LEU A 218 -12.27 4.08 -0.01
C LEU A 218 -12.71 4.64 -1.38
N GLY A 219 -13.67 4.01 -2.07
CA GLY A 219 -14.15 4.43 -3.38
C GLY A 219 -13.13 4.19 -4.50
N LEU A 220 -12.24 3.21 -4.33
CA LEU A 220 -11.17 2.95 -5.30
C LEU A 220 -11.70 2.21 -6.52
N ASN A 221 -11.42 2.75 -7.70
CA ASN A 221 -11.76 2.11 -8.97
C ASN A 221 -10.47 1.59 -9.64
N PHE A 222 -10.26 0.27 -9.57
CA PHE A 222 -9.08 -0.41 -10.14
C PHE A 222 -9.12 -0.58 -11.66
N GLU A 223 -10.22 -0.18 -12.30
CA GLU A 223 -10.30 -0.03 -13.76
C GLU A 223 -9.87 1.37 -14.21
N SER A 224 -9.80 2.33 -13.28
CA SER A 224 -9.54 3.72 -13.63
C SER A 224 -8.05 3.96 -13.88
N PRO A 225 -7.66 4.60 -15.01
CA PRO A 225 -6.30 5.08 -15.20
C PRO A 225 -5.93 6.20 -14.22
N ASN A 226 -6.88 6.71 -13.43
CA ASN A 226 -6.59 7.71 -12.40
C ASN A 226 -6.55 7.12 -10.99
N LEU A 227 -6.46 5.80 -10.83
CA LEU A 227 -6.37 5.14 -9.51
C LEU A 227 -5.32 5.80 -8.59
N PHE A 228 -4.10 6.01 -9.08
CA PHE A 228 -3.02 6.63 -8.28
C PHE A 228 -3.14 8.14 -8.08
N LYS A 229 -4.14 8.79 -8.70
CA LYS A 229 -4.51 10.18 -8.40
C LYS A 229 -5.62 10.25 -7.35
N HIS A 230 -6.18 9.12 -6.94
CA HIS A 230 -7.23 9.08 -5.94
C HIS A 230 -6.66 9.49 -4.56
N PRO A 231 -7.30 10.39 -3.81
CA PRO A 231 -6.76 10.90 -2.54
C PRO A 231 -6.58 9.82 -1.46
N ALA A 232 -7.35 8.73 -1.52
CA ALA A 232 -7.21 7.59 -0.61
C ALA A 232 -6.13 6.57 -0.98
N ILE A 233 -5.42 6.73 -2.11
CA ILE A 233 -4.51 5.67 -2.59
C ILE A 233 -3.41 5.34 -1.57
N ASN A 234 -2.86 6.34 -0.88
CA ASN A 234 -1.81 6.10 0.12
C ASN A 234 -2.30 5.25 1.29
N ILE A 235 -3.58 5.37 1.66
CA ILE A 235 -4.18 4.57 2.74
C ILE A 235 -4.37 3.12 2.29
N TRP A 236 -4.71 2.92 1.02
CA TRP A 236 -4.75 1.59 0.42
C TRP A 236 -3.35 0.95 0.37
N LEU A 237 -2.33 1.72 0.00
CA LEU A 237 -0.95 1.23 0.02
C LEU A 237 -0.49 0.87 1.44
N ASP A 238 -0.88 1.62 2.47
CA ASP A 238 -0.64 1.27 3.88
C ASP A 238 -1.27 -0.08 4.25
N VAL A 239 -2.54 -0.30 3.85
CA VAL A 239 -3.26 -1.56 4.07
C VAL A 239 -2.55 -2.71 3.36
N MET A 240 -2.15 -2.52 2.10
CA MET A 240 -1.39 -3.52 1.34
C MET A 240 -0.06 -3.85 2.02
N LYS A 241 0.70 -2.85 2.50
CA LYS A 241 1.97 -3.06 3.22
C LYS A 241 1.76 -3.94 4.45
N MET A 242 0.71 -3.66 5.22
CA MET A 242 0.34 -4.47 6.39
C MET A 242 -0.07 -5.90 6.00
N CYS A 243 -0.97 -6.05 5.02
CA CYS A 243 -1.47 -7.34 4.57
C CYS A 243 -0.36 -8.22 4.01
N THR A 244 0.41 -7.72 3.06
CA THR A 244 1.44 -8.52 2.36
C THR A 244 2.65 -8.88 3.22
N SER A 245 2.90 -8.15 4.32
CA SER A 245 3.92 -8.55 5.28
C SER A 245 3.48 -9.65 6.25
N ARG A 246 2.17 -9.90 6.35
CA ARG A 246 1.59 -10.81 7.35
C ARG A 246 0.92 -12.03 6.72
N GLN A 247 0.33 -11.86 5.55
CA GLN A 247 -0.43 -12.89 4.84
C GLN A 247 0.36 -13.36 3.63
N LYS A 248 0.50 -14.69 3.52
CA LYS A 248 1.19 -15.33 2.39
C LYS A 248 0.29 -15.48 1.16
N LEU A 249 -1.02 -15.56 1.38
CA LEU A 249 -2.03 -15.55 0.33
C LEU A 249 -2.56 -14.13 0.20
N VAL A 250 -2.57 -13.63 -1.02
CA VAL A 250 -2.87 -12.23 -1.31
C VAL A 250 -4.13 -12.15 -2.16
N ASP A 251 -5.01 -11.24 -1.77
CA ASP A 251 -6.26 -10.97 -2.47
C ASP A 251 -5.99 -10.55 -3.93
N PRO A 252 -6.79 -11.01 -4.92
CA PRO A 252 -6.67 -10.59 -6.32
C PRO A 252 -6.61 -9.07 -6.53
N LEU A 253 -7.27 -8.28 -5.68
CA LEU A 253 -7.23 -6.81 -5.75
C LEU A 253 -5.84 -6.25 -5.45
N ILE A 254 -5.11 -6.84 -4.50
CA ILE A 254 -3.75 -6.44 -4.15
C ILE A 254 -2.80 -6.80 -5.29
N ILE A 255 -2.90 -8.02 -5.84
CA ILE A 255 -2.13 -8.45 -7.02
C ILE A 255 -2.34 -7.46 -8.17
N ARG A 256 -3.61 -7.14 -8.46
CA ARG A 256 -3.97 -6.17 -9.48
C ARG A 256 -3.39 -4.78 -9.21
N THR A 257 -3.35 -4.35 -7.95
CA THR A 257 -2.73 -3.07 -7.60
C THR A 257 -1.22 -3.09 -7.87
N PHE A 258 -0.53 -4.19 -7.58
CA PHE A 258 0.90 -4.32 -7.93
C PHE A 258 1.16 -4.30 -9.42
N GLN A 259 0.31 -4.96 -10.22
CA GLN A 259 0.38 -4.89 -11.68
C GLN A 259 0.26 -3.45 -12.19
N TRP A 260 -0.68 -2.68 -11.63
CA TRP A 260 -0.84 -1.26 -11.93
C TRP A 260 0.35 -0.40 -11.47
N LEU A 261 0.89 -0.66 -10.28
CA LEU A 261 2.07 0.03 -9.75
C LEU A 261 3.28 -0.18 -10.65
N GLY A 262 3.57 -1.44 -10.99
CA GLY A 262 4.74 -1.76 -11.80
C GLY A 262 4.61 -1.31 -13.25
N ALA A 263 3.41 -1.36 -13.86
CA ALA A 263 3.16 -0.79 -15.18
C ALA A 263 3.39 0.73 -15.26
N ARG A 264 3.43 1.42 -14.11
CA ARG A 264 3.62 2.88 -14.02
C ARG A 264 4.97 3.31 -13.47
N ALA A 265 5.78 2.37 -12.98
CA ALA A 265 7.12 2.67 -12.47
C ALA A 265 7.98 3.37 -13.55
N ASP A 266 7.78 3.02 -14.83
CA ASP A 266 8.56 3.59 -15.94
C ASP A 266 8.04 4.98 -16.40
N MET A 267 6.95 5.51 -15.84
CA MET A 267 6.33 6.79 -16.26
C MET A 267 6.81 8.02 -15.47
N GLU A 268 8.05 8.02 -14.97
CA GLU A 268 8.68 9.15 -14.22
C GLU A 268 7.88 9.66 -13.01
N ASN A 269 7.09 8.80 -12.35
CA ASN A 269 6.36 9.18 -11.14
C ASN A 269 7.11 8.77 -9.87
N HIS A 270 8.00 9.66 -9.40
CA HIS A 270 8.82 9.44 -8.20
C HIS A 270 8.05 8.97 -6.95
N ALA A 271 6.78 9.38 -6.79
CA ALA A 271 5.97 8.94 -5.66
C ALA A 271 5.68 7.43 -5.69
N LEU A 272 5.55 6.84 -6.87
CA LEU A 272 5.35 5.40 -7.03
C LEU A 272 6.64 4.62 -6.78
N ASP A 273 7.79 5.17 -7.16
CA ASP A 273 9.10 4.57 -6.86
C ASP A 273 9.32 4.43 -5.36
N HIS A 274 8.98 5.47 -4.58
CA HIS A 274 9.02 5.41 -3.12
C HIS A 274 8.12 4.31 -2.57
N ALA A 275 6.90 4.16 -3.09
CA ALA A 275 6.01 3.08 -2.66
C ALA A 275 6.59 1.69 -2.94
N ILE A 276 7.21 1.49 -4.11
CA ILE A 276 7.86 0.22 -4.48
C ILE A 276 9.02 -0.10 -3.54
N LEU A 277 9.88 0.88 -3.25
CA LEU A 277 10.99 0.71 -2.31
C LEU A 277 10.50 0.43 -0.89
N ASP A 278 9.43 1.08 -0.44
CA ASP A 278 8.82 0.81 0.87
C ASP A 278 8.33 -0.64 1.01
N PHE A 279 7.69 -1.19 -0.04
CA PHE A 279 7.26 -2.60 -0.05
C PHE A 279 8.47 -3.53 0.03
N ALA A 280 9.46 -3.30 -0.81
CA ALA A 280 10.70 -4.06 -0.84
C ALA A 280 11.40 -4.05 0.53
N ASP A 281 11.55 -2.87 1.14
CA ASP A 281 12.22 -2.69 2.43
C ASP A 281 11.47 -3.44 3.53
N ARG A 282 10.15 -3.32 3.53
CA ARG A 282 9.28 -3.96 4.53
C ARG A 282 9.30 -5.48 4.39
N TRP A 283 9.14 -6.05 3.20
CA TRP A 283 9.25 -7.50 2.99
C TRP A 283 10.61 -8.02 3.41
N ASN A 284 11.65 -7.24 3.16
CA ASN A 284 12.98 -7.53 3.67
C ASN A 284 13.00 -7.55 5.19
N ARG A 285 12.55 -6.50 5.90
CA ARG A 285 12.52 -6.48 7.39
C ARG A 285 11.77 -7.69 7.97
N GLU A 286 10.71 -8.10 7.29
CA GLU A 286 9.83 -9.20 7.70
C GLU A 286 10.31 -10.58 7.23
N ASN A 287 11.49 -10.65 6.58
CA ASN A 287 12.10 -11.87 6.06
C ASN A 287 11.18 -12.66 5.11
N VAL A 288 10.30 -11.97 4.38
CA VAL A 288 9.48 -12.58 3.33
C VAL A 288 10.42 -13.13 2.28
N GLN A 289 10.23 -14.39 1.89
CA GLN A 289 11.12 -15.09 0.97
C GLN A 289 10.82 -14.72 -0.50
N PRO A 290 11.78 -14.82 -1.43
CA PRO A 290 11.56 -14.40 -2.82
C PRO A 290 10.41 -15.14 -3.52
N PHE A 291 10.19 -16.42 -3.24
CA PHE A 291 9.04 -17.17 -3.77
C PHE A 291 7.69 -16.67 -3.22
N GLU A 292 7.66 -16.23 -1.96
CA GLU A 292 6.46 -15.63 -1.37
C GLU A 292 6.18 -14.29 -2.04
N VAL A 293 7.21 -13.49 -2.32
CA VAL A 293 7.08 -12.22 -3.07
C VAL A 293 6.55 -12.46 -4.49
N LEU A 294 7.03 -13.49 -5.20
CA LEU A 294 6.45 -13.88 -6.50
C LEU A 294 4.94 -14.13 -6.39
N THR A 295 4.54 -14.91 -5.38
CA THR A 295 3.12 -15.23 -5.12
C THR A 295 2.31 -13.97 -4.79
N ILE A 296 2.82 -13.10 -3.93
CA ILE A 296 2.21 -11.82 -3.53
C ILE A 296 2.00 -10.91 -4.74
N LEU A 297 2.96 -10.88 -5.67
CA LEU A 297 2.91 -10.08 -6.89
C LEU A 297 2.07 -10.72 -8.01
N GLY A 298 1.59 -11.95 -7.82
CA GLY A 298 0.91 -12.72 -8.86
C GLY A 298 1.81 -13.04 -10.06
N LEU A 299 3.12 -13.18 -9.84
CA LEU A 299 4.10 -13.49 -10.87
C LEU A 299 4.30 -15.01 -11.00
N SER A 300 4.52 -15.48 -12.22
CA SER A 300 4.75 -16.90 -12.54
C SER A 300 6.11 -17.10 -13.24
N LEU A 301 6.80 -18.19 -12.89
CA LEU A 301 8.08 -18.62 -13.47
C LEU A 301 7.93 -19.64 -14.62
N ASN A 302 6.71 -19.84 -15.14
CA ASN A 302 6.42 -20.94 -16.07
C ASN A 302 6.29 -20.51 -17.54
N HIS A 303 6.62 -19.26 -17.87
CA HIS A 303 6.25 -18.69 -19.16
C HIS A 303 7.39 -18.00 -19.90
N ASN A 304 8.63 -18.05 -19.39
CA ASN A 304 9.79 -17.37 -20.00
C ASN A 304 9.47 -15.91 -20.38
N ASN A 305 8.70 -15.23 -19.53
CA ASN A 305 8.21 -13.88 -19.77
C ASN A 305 8.15 -13.07 -18.48
N LEU A 306 8.80 -13.52 -17.41
CA LEU A 306 8.76 -12.88 -16.09
C LEU A 306 9.14 -11.40 -16.19
N ALA A 307 10.14 -11.07 -17.00
CA ALA A 307 10.62 -9.71 -17.22
C ALA A 307 9.56 -8.78 -17.85
N SER A 308 8.61 -9.34 -18.59
CA SER A 308 7.55 -8.60 -19.28
C SER A 308 6.28 -8.45 -18.43
N GLN A 309 6.19 -9.13 -17.28
CA GLN A 309 5.04 -9.01 -16.39
C GLN A 309 5.07 -7.67 -15.68
N SER A 310 3.91 -6.99 -15.61
CA SER A 310 3.84 -5.60 -15.15
C SER A 310 4.31 -5.38 -13.72
N ALA A 311 4.21 -6.38 -12.83
CA ALA A 311 4.69 -6.27 -11.44
C ALA A 311 6.21 -6.56 -11.28
N PHE A 312 6.92 -6.92 -12.35
CA PHE A 312 8.36 -7.22 -12.30
C PHE A 312 9.24 -6.11 -11.73
N PRO A 313 9.01 -4.80 -11.98
CA PRO A 313 9.81 -3.73 -11.37
C PRO A 313 9.84 -3.79 -9.84
N ILE A 314 8.74 -4.26 -9.23
CA ILE A 314 8.62 -4.40 -7.77
C ILE A 314 9.44 -5.59 -7.29
N LEU A 315 9.37 -6.73 -7.98
CA LEU A 315 10.22 -7.89 -7.71
C LEU A 315 11.71 -7.52 -7.84
N LYS A 316 12.07 -6.76 -8.87
CA LYS A 316 13.44 -6.28 -9.10
C LYS A 316 13.93 -5.43 -7.94
N ALA A 317 13.14 -4.46 -7.47
CA ALA A 317 13.49 -3.63 -6.32
C ALA A 317 13.70 -4.47 -5.05
N TYR A 318 12.79 -5.41 -4.78
CA TYR A 318 12.91 -6.34 -3.66
C TYR A 318 14.17 -7.21 -3.76
N LEU A 319 14.45 -7.82 -4.92
CA LEU A 319 15.62 -8.68 -5.10
C LEU A 319 16.92 -7.93 -4.88
N LYS A 320 17.04 -6.69 -5.41
CA LYS A 320 18.22 -5.84 -5.20
C LYS A 320 18.50 -5.60 -3.71
N GLN A 321 17.47 -5.36 -2.92
CA GLN A 321 17.63 -5.21 -1.47
C GLN A 321 17.86 -6.55 -0.75
N PHE A 322 17.18 -7.61 -1.17
CA PHE A 322 17.31 -8.94 -0.58
C PHE A 322 18.74 -9.46 -0.73
N VAL A 323 19.35 -9.29 -1.91
CA VAL A 323 20.73 -9.71 -2.15
C VAL A 323 21.77 -8.85 -1.43
N LEU A 324 21.42 -7.68 -0.90
CA LEU A 324 22.35 -6.89 -0.07
C LEU A 324 22.41 -7.37 1.38
N LYS A 325 21.50 -8.25 1.82
CA LYS A 325 21.46 -8.67 3.22
C LYS A 325 22.58 -9.64 3.59
N PRO A 326 23.22 -9.48 4.76
CA PRO A 326 24.10 -10.51 5.30
C PRO A 326 23.28 -11.73 5.75
N GLY A 327 23.85 -12.93 5.62
CA GLY A 327 23.23 -14.17 6.13
C GLY A 327 21.97 -14.62 5.37
N ARG A 328 21.87 -14.29 4.07
CA ARG A 328 20.78 -14.70 3.17
C ARG A 328 20.52 -16.20 3.27
N LYS A 329 19.28 -16.58 3.60
CA LYS A 329 18.82 -17.96 3.57
C LYS A 329 18.03 -18.20 2.28
N ASN A 330 18.06 -19.43 1.78
CA ASN A 330 17.21 -19.91 0.69
C ASN A 330 17.37 -19.15 -0.65
N LEU A 331 18.60 -19.12 -1.18
CA LEU A 331 18.88 -18.56 -2.50
C LEU A 331 18.24 -19.34 -3.67
N LYS A 332 17.72 -20.56 -3.43
CA LYS A 332 17.07 -21.38 -4.45
C LYS A 332 15.97 -20.62 -5.22
N SER A 333 15.18 -19.80 -4.53
CA SER A 333 14.14 -19.00 -5.19
C SER A 333 14.73 -17.87 -6.05
N VAL A 334 15.83 -17.26 -5.59
CA VAL A 334 16.59 -16.26 -6.36
C VAL A 334 17.19 -16.91 -7.61
N HIS A 335 17.77 -18.11 -7.48
CA HIS A 335 18.29 -18.91 -8.59
C HIS A 335 17.23 -19.17 -9.65
N ASN A 336 16.04 -19.62 -9.24
CA ASN A 336 14.94 -19.88 -10.17
C ASN A 336 14.47 -18.61 -10.90
N ILE A 337 14.45 -17.45 -10.23
CA ILE A 337 14.09 -16.18 -10.86
C ILE A 337 15.13 -15.77 -11.91
N PHE A 338 16.42 -15.86 -11.59
CA PHE A 338 17.47 -15.57 -12.56
C PHE A 338 17.53 -16.60 -13.69
N TYR A 339 17.15 -17.85 -13.43
CA TYR A 339 16.98 -18.87 -14.45
C TYR A 339 15.90 -18.47 -15.46
N ASP A 340 14.69 -18.14 -15.02
CA ASP A 340 13.61 -17.70 -15.93
C ASP A 340 14.03 -16.46 -16.74
N LEU A 341 14.68 -15.49 -16.08
CA LEU A 341 15.20 -14.29 -16.73
C LEU A 341 16.32 -14.58 -17.76
N ALA A 342 17.09 -15.65 -17.56
CA ALA A 342 18.14 -16.07 -18.48
C ALA A 342 17.61 -16.89 -19.67
N VAL A 343 16.57 -17.70 -19.44
CA VAL A 343 15.89 -18.43 -20.53
C VAL A 343 15.14 -17.47 -21.46
N ASP A 344 14.53 -16.42 -20.91
CA ASP A 344 13.81 -15.40 -21.68
C ASP A 344 14.78 -14.63 -22.61
N GLN A 345 14.63 -14.87 -23.93
CA GLN A 345 15.43 -14.26 -24.99
C GLN A 345 14.86 -12.93 -25.49
N SER A 346 13.79 -12.40 -24.88
CA SER A 346 13.22 -11.11 -25.26
C SER A 346 14.18 -9.95 -24.96
N ASP A 347 14.04 -8.86 -25.71
CA ASP A 347 14.77 -7.61 -25.47
C ASP A 347 14.48 -7.05 -24.07
N VAL A 348 13.25 -7.25 -23.57
CA VAL A 348 12.84 -6.85 -22.22
C VAL A 348 13.67 -7.60 -21.17
N ALA A 349 13.79 -8.93 -21.29
CA ALA A 349 14.62 -9.71 -20.38
C ALA A 349 16.10 -9.34 -20.47
N ALA A 350 16.63 -9.12 -21.70
CA ALA A 350 18.00 -8.66 -21.89
C ALA A 350 18.27 -7.31 -21.21
N PHE A 351 17.32 -6.38 -21.31
CA PHE A 351 17.38 -5.09 -20.61
C PHE A 351 17.36 -5.29 -19.08
N GLN A 352 16.50 -6.15 -18.56
CA GLN A 352 16.44 -6.41 -17.11
C GLN A 352 17.70 -7.12 -16.58
N ARG A 353 18.29 -8.07 -17.34
CA ARG A 353 19.59 -8.69 -17.00
C ARG A 353 20.68 -7.63 -16.88
N THR A 354 20.78 -6.74 -17.87
CA THR A 354 21.73 -5.62 -17.86
C THR A 354 21.54 -4.76 -16.61
N ASN A 355 20.30 -4.45 -16.22
CA ASN A 355 20.00 -3.69 -15.01
C ASN A 355 20.42 -4.37 -13.69
N PHE A 356 20.44 -5.70 -13.63
CA PHE A 356 20.96 -6.45 -12.48
C PHE A 356 22.49 -6.49 -12.50
N VAL A 357 23.10 -6.70 -13.67
CA VAL A 357 24.54 -6.65 -13.86
C VAL A 357 25.12 -5.31 -13.42
N SER A 358 24.57 -4.20 -13.94
CA SER A 358 25.01 -2.86 -13.53
C SER A 358 24.82 -2.64 -12.04
N PHE A 359 23.75 -3.18 -11.44
CA PHE A 359 23.54 -3.10 -10.00
C PHE A 359 24.63 -3.85 -9.20
N PHE A 360 25.03 -5.05 -9.62
CA PHE A 360 26.09 -5.80 -8.95
C PHE A 360 27.43 -5.06 -9.02
N VAL A 361 27.77 -4.54 -10.20
CA VAL A 361 29.00 -3.75 -10.40
C VAL A 361 28.98 -2.46 -9.57
N MET A 362 27.89 -1.68 -9.63
CA MET A 362 27.76 -0.43 -8.88
C MET A 362 27.76 -0.60 -7.35
N ARG A 363 27.47 -1.80 -6.85
CA ARG A 363 27.46 -2.12 -5.42
C ARG A 363 28.72 -2.86 -5.00
N ASP A 364 29.72 -2.93 -5.87
CA ASP A 364 31.01 -3.59 -5.62
C ASP A 364 30.85 -5.04 -5.13
N PHE A 365 29.83 -5.76 -5.63
CA PHE A 365 29.76 -7.20 -5.37
C PHE A 365 31.02 -7.84 -5.92
N ASP A 366 31.60 -8.79 -5.19
CA ASP A 366 32.68 -9.59 -5.75
C ASP A 366 32.11 -10.72 -6.64
N ALA A 367 33.00 -11.35 -7.39
CA ALA A 367 32.61 -12.43 -8.29
C ALA A 367 32.07 -13.66 -7.53
N ALA A 368 32.62 -13.99 -6.36
CA ALA A 368 32.16 -15.15 -5.59
C ALA A 368 30.72 -14.94 -5.08
N ASP A 369 30.39 -13.73 -4.66
CA ASP A 369 29.05 -13.33 -4.24
C ASP A 369 28.07 -13.43 -5.40
N VAL A 370 28.40 -12.88 -6.58
CA VAL A 370 27.51 -12.95 -7.75
C VAL A 370 27.32 -14.39 -8.21
N ALA A 371 28.37 -15.22 -8.24
CA ALA A 371 28.25 -16.63 -8.57
C ALA A 371 27.31 -17.36 -7.60
N THR A 372 27.43 -17.07 -6.30
CA THR A 372 26.57 -17.62 -5.25
C THR A 372 25.12 -17.16 -5.42
N ILE A 373 24.88 -15.88 -5.70
CA ILE A 373 23.54 -15.31 -5.96
C ILE A 373 22.89 -15.94 -7.19
N LEU A 374 23.69 -16.25 -8.22
CA LEU A 374 23.22 -16.86 -9.46
C LEU A 374 23.09 -18.39 -9.37
N GLY A 375 23.58 -19.01 -8.30
CA GLY A 375 23.51 -20.47 -8.13
C GLY A 375 24.45 -21.21 -9.06
N ILE A 376 25.53 -20.54 -9.46
CA ILE A 376 26.60 -21.13 -10.26
C ILE A 376 27.52 -21.85 -9.27
N GLU A 377 27.11 -23.04 -8.83
CA GLU A 377 28.04 -23.94 -8.16
C GLU A 377 29.13 -24.30 -9.16
N THR A 378 30.39 -24.15 -8.77
CA THR A 378 31.60 -24.29 -9.61
C THR A 378 31.83 -25.71 -10.17
N THR A 379 30.85 -26.60 -10.10
CA THR A 379 30.97 -27.96 -10.65
C THR A 379 30.84 -27.96 -12.17
N PHE A 380 31.99 -28.19 -12.80
CA PHE A 380 32.30 -28.20 -14.23
C PHE A 380 31.37 -29.02 -15.16
N LYS A 381 30.45 -29.84 -14.64
CA LYS A 381 29.66 -30.78 -15.44
C LYS A 381 28.27 -30.25 -15.86
N SER A 382 27.76 -29.19 -15.23
CA SER A 382 26.39 -28.70 -15.47
C SER A 382 26.31 -27.37 -16.24
N TRP A 383 27.45 -26.75 -16.60
CA TRP A 383 27.45 -25.38 -17.13
C TRP A 383 26.71 -25.23 -18.47
N LYS A 384 26.82 -26.22 -19.38
CA LYS A 384 26.06 -26.23 -20.65
C LYS A 384 24.54 -26.28 -20.46
N GLN A 385 24.08 -26.73 -19.30
CA GLN A 385 22.65 -26.86 -18.98
C GLN A 385 22.15 -25.69 -18.13
N ASN A 386 23.05 -24.87 -17.57
CA ASN A 386 22.70 -23.76 -16.71
C ASN A 386 22.69 -22.43 -17.50
N VAL A 387 21.53 -22.08 -18.03
CA VAL A 387 21.30 -20.84 -18.80
C VAL A 387 21.66 -19.56 -18.05
N VAL A 388 21.69 -19.58 -16.70
CA VAL A 388 22.04 -18.41 -15.86
C VAL A 388 23.47 -17.91 -16.12
N TRP A 389 24.33 -18.75 -16.70
CA TRP A 389 25.69 -18.37 -17.12
C TRP A 389 25.72 -17.11 -18.00
N ILE A 390 24.67 -16.83 -18.78
CA ILE A 390 24.60 -15.60 -19.58
C ILE A 390 24.70 -14.33 -18.71
N ILE A 391 24.06 -14.33 -17.54
CA ILE A 391 24.08 -13.19 -16.60
C ILE A 391 25.47 -13.03 -15.97
N TRP A 392 26.11 -14.15 -15.63
CA TRP A 392 27.48 -14.14 -15.10
C TRP A 392 28.49 -13.57 -16.09
N VAL A 393 28.40 -14.01 -17.35
CA VAL A 393 29.24 -13.54 -18.45
C VAL A 393 29.04 -12.04 -18.67
N GLU A 394 27.79 -11.57 -18.69
CA GLU A 394 27.46 -10.14 -18.77
C GLU A 394 28.04 -9.36 -17.58
N TYR A 395 27.98 -9.91 -16.36
CA TYR A 395 28.58 -9.32 -15.16
C TYR A 395 30.10 -9.19 -15.24
N VAL A 396 30.82 -10.25 -15.61
CA VAL A 396 32.29 -10.25 -15.70
C VAL A 396 32.76 -9.19 -16.70
N VAL A 397 32.11 -9.10 -17.86
CA VAL A 397 32.40 -8.09 -18.88
C VAL A 397 32.23 -6.69 -18.31
N GLU A 398 31.09 -6.43 -17.66
CA GLU A 398 30.77 -5.09 -17.15
C GLU A 398 31.64 -4.68 -15.96
N TYR A 399 31.99 -5.63 -15.10
CA TYR A 399 32.92 -5.42 -13.99
C TYR A 399 34.31 -5.01 -14.49
N LEU A 400 34.83 -5.73 -15.50
CA LEU A 400 36.14 -5.42 -16.08
C LEU A 400 36.19 -4.02 -16.71
N ARG A 401 35.11 -3.59 -17.36
CA ARG A 401 34.98 -2.23 -17.90
C ARG A 401 35.10 -1.16 -16.82
N HIS A 402 34.48 -1.41 -15.67
CA HIS A 402 34.42 -0.44 -14.57
C HIS A 402 35.68 -0.41 -13.71
N HIS A 403 36.16 -1.57 -13.24
CA HIS A 403 37.21 -1.61 -12.23
C HIS A 403 38.62 -1.68 -12.82
N LYS A 404 38.77 -2.09 -14.09
CA LYS A 404 40.08 -2.36 -14.74
C LYS A 404 40.98 -3.33 -13.95
N THR A 405 40.40 -4.05 -13.00
CA THR A 405 41.01 -5.08 -12.16
C THR A 405 40.22 -6.38 -12.33
N TYR A 406 40.89 -7.50 -12.09
CA TYR A 406 40.33 -8.82 -12.36
C TYR A 406 39.52 -9.31 -11.16
N PRO A 407 38.21 -9.58 -11.31
CA PRO A 407 37.50 -10.37 -10.33
C PRO A 407 38.08 -11.78 -10.36
N VAL A 408 38.59 -12.27 -9.24
CA VAL A 408 38.81 -13.71 -9.05
C VAL A 408 37.41 -14.32 -8.89
N PRO A 409 36.93 -15.25 -9.76
CA PRO A 409 37.69 -16.16 -10.61
C PRO A 409 37.42 -15.98 -12.12
N ILE A 410 37.93 -14.92 -12.74
CA ILE A 410 37.94 -14.78 -14.20
C ILE A 410 38.71 -15.91 -14.88
N GLU A 411 39.80 -16.39 -14.30
CA GLU A 411 40.56 -17.50 -14.90
C GLU A 411 39.71 -18.76 -15.00
N GLU A 412 38.90 -19.07 -13.99
CA GLU A 412 37.95 -20.20 -14.06
C GLU A 412 36.85 -19.92 -15.09
N SER A 413 36.37 -18.69 -15.17
CA SER A 413 35.38 -18.27 -16.18
C SER A 413 35.95 -18.39 -17.61
N LEU A 414 37.20 -17.99 -17.84
CA LEU A 414 37.90 -18.12 -19.12
C LEU A 414 38.24 -19.58 -19.44
N LYS A 415 38.64 -20.37 -18.44
CA LYS A 415 38.82 -21.84 -18.52
C LYS A 415 37.52 -22.58 -18.78
N LEU A 416 36.37 -21.99 -18.47
CA LEU A 416 35.05 -22.55 -18.77
C LEU A 416 34.60 -22.19 -20.19
N LEU A 417 34.77 -20.93 -20.58
CA LEU A 417 34.44 -20.43 -21.92
C LEU A 417 35.28 -21.09 -23.01
N SER A 418 36.47 -21.56 -22.65
CA SER A 418 37.32 -22.33 -23.53
C SER A 418 36.73 -23.69 -23.92
N LEU A 419 35.94 -24.31 -23.05
CA LEU A 419 35.42 -25.67 -23.26
C LEU A 419 34.11 -25.73 -24.05
N VAL A 420 33.69 -24.58 -24.57
CA VAL A 420 32.49 -24.40 -25.37
C VAL A 420 32.74 -24.95 -26.79
N ASN A 421 32.00 -25.99 -27.19
CA ASN A 421 32.02 -26.48 -28.58
C ASN A 421 31.37 -25.46 -29.51
N ASN A 422 31.72 -25.49 -30.80
CA ASN A 422 31.35 -24.51 -31.85
C ASN A 422 29.85 -24.20 -32.04
N GLY A 423 28.95 -24.95 -31.40
CA GLY A 423 27.51 -24.68 -31.48
C GLY A 423 27.07 -23.41 -30.73
N ASP A 424 27.82 -22.99 -29.71
CA ASP A 424 27.47 -21.84 -28.84
C ASP A 424 28.27 -20.57 -29.17
N LEU A 425 28.78 -20.47 -30.41
CA LEU A 425 29.57 -19.34 -30.90
C LEU A 425 28.87 -17.98 -30.73
N TYR A 426 27.54 -17.92 -30.68
CA TYR A 426 26.81 -16.68 -30.47
C TYR A 426 27.11 -16.07 -29.09
N ASN A 427 27.02 -16.86 -28.01
CA ASN A 427 27.30 -16.38 -26.65
C ASN A 427 28.79 -16.07 -26.46
N LEU A 428 29.67 -16.87 -27.06
CA LEU A 428 31.10 -16.61 -27.06
C LEU A 428 31.44 -15.33 -27.85
N SER A 429 30.79 -15.09 -29.00
CA SER A 429 31.00 -13.88 -29.80
C SER A 429 30.49 -12.62 -29.08
N LYS A 430 29.32 -12.69 -28.41
CA LYS A 430 28.80 -11.60 -27.58
C LYS A 430 29.74 -11.32 -26.41
N PHE A 431 30.22 -12.36 -25.73
CA PHE A 431 31.25 -12.25 -24.69
C PHE A 431 32.48 -11.55 -25.24
N LEU A 432 33.11 -12.10 -26.28
CA LEU A 432 34.34 -11.61 -26.89
C LEU A 432 34.20 -10.17 -27.40
N SER A 433 33.10 -9.82 -28.10
CA SER A 433 32.82 -8.44 -28.55
C SER A 433 32.76 -7.44 -27.39
N GLY A 434 32.42 -7.90 -26.19
CA GLY A 434 32.43 -7.10 -24.98
C GLY A 434 33.83 -6.63 -24.56
N PHE A 435 34.87 -7.37 -24.94
CA PHE A 435 36.28 -7.13 -24.63
C PHE A 435 37.02 -6.30 -25.68
N GLU A 436 36.49 -6.16 -26.91
CA GLU A 436 37.15 -5.45 -28.02
C GLU A 436 37.53 -4.01 -27.69
N LYS A 437 36.87 -3.40 -26.71
CA LYS A 437 37.08 -2.00 -26.30
C LYS A 437 37.82 -1.83 -24.97
N ILE A 438 38.28 -2.91 -24.35
CA ILE A 438 38.91 -2.88 -23.03
C ILE A 438 40.42 -3.09 -23.17
N GLU A 439 41.20 -2.11 -22.73
CA GLU A 439 42.66 -2.23 -22.72
C GLU A 439 43.11 -3.02 -21.47
N PHE A 440 43.60 -4.24 -21.66
CA PHE A 440 44.02 -5.13 -20.58
C PHE A 440 45.48 -4.93 -20.23
N LYS A 441 45.76 -4.75 -18.93
CA LYS A 441 47.12 -4.68 -18.39
C LYS A 441 47.73 -6.05 -18.07
N ASN A 442 46.92 -7.11 -17.94
CA ASN A 442 47.43 -8.46 -17.70
C ASN A 442 47.71 -9.18 -19.02
N ASP A 443 48.95 -9.62 -19.19
CA ASP A 443 49.43 -10.28 -20.41
C ASP A 443 48.72 -11.61 -20.69
N VAL A 444 48.24 -12.34 -19.68
CA VAL A 444 47.54 -13.63 -19.86
C VAL A 444 46.18 -13.41 -20.52
N VAL A 445 45.38 -12.47 -20.01
CA VAL A 445 44.06 -12.15 -20.56
C VAL A 445 44.20 -11.49 -21.92
N LYS A 446 45.19 -10.60 -22.09
CA LYS A 446 45.50 -9.98 -23.38
C LYS A 446 45.87 -11.04 -24.43
N LYS A 447 46.78 -11.97 -24.12
CA LYS A 447 47.15 -13.09 -25.01
C LYS A 447 45.95 -13.99 -25.35
N PHE A 448 45.06 -14.25 -24.40
CA PHE A 448 43.84 -15.01 -24.65
C PHE A 448 42.92 -14.30 -25.65
N LEU A 449 42.64 -13.02 -25.41
CA LEU A 449 41.76 -12.22 -26.27
C LEU A 449 42.36 -12.01 -27.67
N ASP A 450 43.66 -11.71 -27.78
CA ASP A 450 44.35 -11.52 -29.05
C ASP A 450 44.31 -12.76 -29.96
N ARG A 451 44.28 -13.98 -29.37
CA ARG A 451 44.14 -15.25 -30.12
C ARG A 451 42.70 -15.51 -30.57
N HIS A 452 41.72 -15.10 -29.79
CA HIS A 452 40.31 -15.50 -29.97
C HIS A 452 39.41 -14.42 -30.57
N LEU A 453 39.80 -13.14 -30.49
CA LEU A 453 39.11 -12.06 -31.20
C LEU A 453 39.43 -12.08 -32.69
N PRO A 454 38.44 -11.76 -33.57
CA PRO A 454 38.71 -11.50 -34.97
C PRO A 454 39.68 -10.31 -35.09
N GLN A 455 40.85 -10.54 -35.70
CA GLN A 455 41.80 -9.46 -35.96
C GLN A 455 41.17 -8.51 -37.00
N PRO A 456 41.07 -7.19 -36.72
CA PRO A 456 40.29 -6.25 -37.54
C PRO A 456 40.78 -6.08 -38.99
N ASN A 457 41.95 -6.64 -39.34
CA ASN A 457 42.58 -6.50 -40.66
C ASN A 457 42.51 -7.74 -41.55
N HIS A 458 41.90 -8.85 -41.12
CA HIS A 458 41.70 -10.01 -42.00
C HIS A 458 40.33 -9.97 -42.67
N ARG A 459 40.33 -9.69 -43.98
CA ARG A 459 39.14 -9.79 -44.84
C ARG A 459 38.70 -11.26 -44.92
N SER A 460 37.41 -11.48 -44.61
CA SER A 460 36.67 -12.75 -44.59
C SER A 460 36.93 -13.66 -43.39
N PRO A 461 35.90 -14.07 -42.62
CA PRO A 461 36.03 -15.11 -41.63
C PRO A 461 36.07 -16.46 -42.34
N GLU A 462 37.26 -16.91 -42.74
CA GLU A 462 37.47 -18.37 -42.74
C GLU A 462 37.22 -18.80 -41.30
N ARG A 463 36.17 -19.61 -41.09
CA ARG A 463 35.86 -20.23 -39.80
C ARG A 463 37.17 -20.79 -39.24
N LYS A 464 37.73 -20.14 -38.21
CA LYS A 464 38.89 -20.68 -37.50
C LYS A 464 38.51 -22.10 -37.09
N ASP A 465 39.36 -23.05 -37.46
CA ASP A 465 39.16 -24.45 -37.16
C ASP A 465 38.92 -24.59 -35.64
N PRO A 466 37.79 -25.19 -35.23
CA PRO A 466 37.49 -25.52 -33.85
C PRO A 466 38.66 -26.11 -33.06
N ASP A 467 39.48 -26.92 -33.73
CA ASP A 467 40.61 -27.62 -33.13
C ASP A 467 41.77 -26.65 -32.79
N VAL A 468 41.87 -25.52 -33.50
CA VAL A 468 42.84 -24.45 -33.19
C VAL A 468 42.43 -23.68 -31.94
N ILE A 469 41.13 -23.48 -31.74
CA ILE A 469 40.60 -22.91 -30.50
C ILE A 469 40.88 -23.89 -29.36
N LEU A 470 40.52 -25.17 -29.50
CA LEU A 470 40.70 -26.22 -28.48
C LEU A 470 42.17 -26.40 -28.05
N ASN A 471 43.13 -26.39 -28.99
CA ASN A 471 44.56 -26.53 -28.70
C ASN A 471 45.14 -25.31 -27.94
N SER A 472 44.64 -24.11 -28.24
CA SER A 472 45.08 -22.87 -27.56
C SER A 472 44.63 -22.81 -26.10
N LEU A 473 43.60 -23.56 -25.76
CA LEU A 473 42.96 -23.58 -24.44
C LEU A 473 43.54 -24.65 -23.52
N ASN A 474 43.97 -25.77 -24.09
CA ASN A 474 44.79 -26.75 -23.37
C ASN A 474 46.10 -26.12 -22.87
N TRP A 475 46.67 -25.15 -23.59
CA TRP A 475 47.87 -24.42 -23.17
C TRP A 475 47.66 -23.57 -21.89
N LEU A 476 46.49 -22.95 -21.71
CA LEU A 476 46.11 -22.19 -20.50
C LEU A 476 46.01 -23.07 -19.25
N LYS A 477 45.87 -24.39 -19.44
CA LYS A 477 45.88 -25.40 -18.38
C LYS A 477 47.28 -25.70 -17.84
N TYR A 478 48.34 -25.26 -18.53
CA TYR A 478 49.74 -25.55 -18.22
C TYR A 478 50.57 -24.32 -17.83
N GLU A 479 50.08 -23.08 -18.05
CA GLU A 479 50.77 -21.83 -17.66
C GLU A 479 50.25 -21.16 -16.37
N THR A 480 49.11 -21.60 -15.83
CA THR A 480 48.61 -21.28 -14.48
C THR A 480 48.74 -22.50 -13.60
#